data_AF-A0A1Y5Q255-F1
#
_entry.id   AF-A0A1Y5Q255-F1
#
_cell.length_a   1.000
_cell.length_b   1.000
_cell.length_c   1.000
_cell.angle_alpha   90.00
_cell.angle_beta   90.00
_cell.angle_gamma   90.00
#
_symmetry.space_group_name_H-M   'P 1'
#
loop_
_entity.id
_entity.type
_entity.pdbx_description
1 polymer ?
#
loop_
_entity_poly.entity_id
_entity_poly.type
_entity_poly.pdbx_seq_one_letter_code
_entity_poly.pdbx_strand_id
1 'polypeptide(L)'
;MKLSRVFLALALLGAAGIAQAAGNCTISLKGDDAMKFDLREATVSASCATVTVELTHTGKLPVAAMGHNVVITTTADLAAVARDGVKAGTANNYVAKDDARVIAHTALVGGGATTRVTFPGRKLTAGSDYSFFCSFPGHSALMKGKLVVTR
;
A
#
# COMPACT_ATOMS: atom_id res chain seq x y z
N MET A 1 -53.74 52.97 12.97
CA MET A 1 -53.93 51.52 12.71
C MET A 1 -52.58 50.85 12.45
N LYS A 2 -52.26 49.84 13.28
CA LYS A 2 -51.46 48.63 13.02
C LYS A 2 -49.93 48.69 12.75
N LEU A 3 -49.22 48.17 13.75
CA LEU A 3 -47.98 47.36 13.79
C LEU A 3 -47.54 46.63 12.50
N SER A 4 -46.22 46.63 12.24
CA SER A 4 -45.33 45.45 12.07
C SER A 4 -43.97 45.92 11.51
N ARG A 5 -42.83 45.88 12.22
CA ARG A 5 -41.96 44.72 12.53
C ARG A 5 -41.91 43.68 11.40
N VAL A 6 -40.74 43.50 10.79
CA VAL A 6 -39.92 42.27 10.86
C VAL A 6 -38.74 42.38 9.86
N PHE A 7 -37.55 42.13 10.41
CA PHE A 7 -36.27 41.93 9.74
C PHE A 7 -36.33 40.74 8.78
N LEU A 8 -35.66 40.81 7.61
CA LEU A 8 -35.29 39.61 6.87
C LEU A 8 -33.85 39.71 6.38
N ALA A 9 -32.92 39.39 7.30
CA ALA A 9 -31.60 38.91 6.95
C ALA A 9 -31.73 37.44 6.53
N LEU A 10 -31.56 37.13 5.24
CA LEU A 10 -31.50 35.75 4.78
C LEU A 10 -30.04 35.31 4.74
N ALA A 11 -29.71 34.45 5.71
CA ALA A 11 -28.42 33.85 5.91
C ALA A 11 -27.99 32.97 4.73
N LEU A 12 -26.86 33.30 4.11
CA LEU A 12 -26.07 32.37 3.29
C LEU A 12 -25.28 31.46 4.23
N LEU A 13 -25.92 30.39 4.71
CA LEU A 13 -25.26 29.33 5.44
C LEU A 13 -24.90 28.18 4.50
N GLY A 14 -23.61 27.88 4.42
CA GLY A 14 -23.14 26.49 4.47
C GLY A 14 -22.97 25.77 3.13
N ALA A 15 -21.79 25.93 2.53
CA ALA A 15 -21.10 24.81 1.90
C ALA A 15 -19.60 24.93 2.21
N ALA A 16 -19.25 24.86 3.49
CA ALA A 16 -17.89 24.53 3.87
C ALA A 16 -17.67 23.07 3.46
N GLY A 17 -17.14 22.87 2.26
CA GLY A 17 -16.66 21.57 1.84
C GLY A 17 -15.70 21.07 2.91
N ILE A 18 -16.04 19.94 3.52
CA ILE A 18 -15.14 19.23 4.42
C ILE A 18 -13.96 18.81 3.55
N ALA A 19 -12.90 19.62 3.54
CA ALA A 19 -11.59 19.17 3.13
C ALA A 19 -11.19 18.12 4.17
N GLN A 20 -11.60 16.86 3.93
CA GLN A 20 -11.00 15.73 4.61
C GLN A 20 -9.51 15.87 4.37
N ALA A 21 -8.75 16.08 5.44
CA ALA A 21 -7.30 16.04 5.39
C ALA A 21 -6.93 14.80 4.57
N ALA A 22 -6.32 14.99 3.41
CA ALA A 22 -6.00 13.87 2.53
C ALA A 22 -5.11 12.93 3.33
N GLY A 23 -5.67 11.77 3.73
CA GLY A 23 -4.94 10.77 4.49
C GLY A 23 -3.67 10.38 3.74
N ASN A 24 -2.68 9.84 4.44
CA ASN A 24 -1.54 9.25 3.77
C ASN A 24 -2.02 8.04 2.94
N CYS A 25 -2.16 8.22 1.61
CA CYS A 25 -2.73 7.23 0.70
C CYS A 25 -1.67 6.51 -0.15
N THR A 26 -0.38 6.74 0.12
CA THR A 26 0.70 6.15 -0.69
C THR A 26 1.75 5.51 0.20
N ILE A 27 2.08 4.26 -0.12
CA ILE A 27 3.23 3.52 0.42
C ILE A 27 4.31 3.57 -0.65
N SER A 28 5.31 4.44 -0.49
CA SER A 28 6.45 4.56 -1.40
C SER A 28 7.67 3.86 -0.81
N LEU A 29 8.21 2.89 -1.52
CA LEU A 29 9.37 2.08 -1.11
C LEU A 29 10.45 2.09 -2.19
N LYS A 30 11.70 1.97 -1.74
CA LYS A 30 12.86 1.71 -2.60
C LYS A 30 13.49 0.37 -2.24
N GLY A 31 13.73 -0.47 -3.24
CA GLY A 31 14.47 -1.72 -3.11
C GLY A 31 15.86 -1.62 -3.75
N ASP A 32 16.88 -2.24 -3.18
CA ASP A 32 18.25 -2.20 -3.71
C ASP A 32 18.85 -3.60 -3.98
N ASP A 33 20.05 -3.63 -4.57
CA ASP A 33 20.79 -4.87 -4.87
C ASP A 33 21.29 -5.59 -3.61
N ALA A 34 21.15 -4.99 -2.42
CA ALA A 34 21.53 -5.56 -1.13
C ALA A 34 20.35 -6.25 -0.42
N MET A 35 19.25 -6.51 -1.14
CA MET A 35 18.00 -7.09 -0.63
C MET A 35 17.45 -6.30 0.56
N LYS A 36 17.33 -4.98 0.42
CA LYS A 36 16.72 -4.12 1.44
C LYS A 36 15.63 -3.25 0.84
N PHE A 37 14.55 -3.10 1.59
CA PHE A 37 13.73 -1.89 1.48
C PHE A 37 14.38 -0.78 2.29
N ASP A 38 14.23 0.46 1.82
CA ASP A 38 14.65 1.66 2.53
C ASP A 38 13.88 1.88 3.85
N LEU A 39 12.63 1.43 3.91
CA LEU A 39 11.78 1.52 5.10
C LEU A 39 11.56 0.16 5.77
N ARG A 40 11.52 0.17 7.11
CA ARG A 40 11.09 -0.97 7.96
C ARG A 40 9.67 -0.80 8.50
N GLU A 41 9.12 0.40 8.39
CA GLU A 41 7.74 0.72 8.72
C GLU A 41 7.22 1.72 7.68
N ALA A 42 5.97 1.53 7.25
CA ALA A 42 5.24 2.47 6.42
C ALA A 42 3.85 2.69 7.03
N THR A 43 3.27 3.86 6.81
CA THR A 43 1.96 4.22 7.32
C THR A 43 1.00 4.45 6.17
N VAL A 44 -0.27 4.09 6.31
CA VAL A 44 -1.32 4.40 5.34
C VAL A 44 -2.68 4.55 6.02
N SER A 45 -3.56 5.38 5.47
CA SER A 45 -4.93 5.54 5.98
C SER A 45 -5.90 4.58 5.29
N ALA A 46 -6.68 3.85 6.09
CA ALA A 46 -7.79 3.03 5.60
C ALA A 46 -8.95 3.87 5.05
N SER A 47 -9.03 5.16 5.38
CA SER A 47 -10.06 6.07 4.85
C SER A 47 -9.79 6.51 3.41
N CYS A 48 -8.60 6.21 2.87
CA CYS A 48 -8.30 6.44 1.47
C CYS A 48 -9.24 5.62 0.57
N ALA A 49 -9.98 6.30 -0.30
CA ALA A 49 -10.78 5.62 -1.32
C ALA A 49 -9.91 4.67 -2.17
N THR A 50 -8.68 5.11 -2.47
CA THR A 50 -7.64 4.33 -3.14
C THR A 50 -6.32 4.53 -2.40
N VAL A 51 -5.64 3.43 -2.10
CA VAL A 51 -4.25 3.37 -1.64
C VAL A 51 -3.37 2.99 -2.81
N THR A 52 -2.20 3.62 -2.94
CA THR A 52 -1.17 3.30 -3.92
C THR A 52 0.05 2.71 -3.23
N VAL A 53 0.60 1.63 -3.77
CA VAL A 53 1.93 1.12 -3.42
C VAL A 53 2.84 1.39 -4.59
N GLU A 54 3.96 2.05 -4.34
CA GLU A 54 4.99 2.32 -5.34
C GLU A 54 6.31 1.70 -4.90
N LEU A 55 6.96 1.01 -5.82
CA LEU A 55 8.29 0.44 -5.62
C LEU A 55 9.21 0.97 -6.71
N THR A 56 10.36 1.52 -6.31
CA THR A 56 11.48 1.80 -7.20
C THR A 56 12.66 0.89 -6.87
N HIS A 57 13.18 0.18 -7.85
CA HIS A 57 14.41 -0.58 -7.68
C HIS A 57 15.63 0.30 -8.01
N THR A 58 16.40 0.71 -7.01
CA THR A 58 17.53 1.65 -7.17
C THR A 58 18.85 1.01 -7.58
N GLY A 59 18.93 -0.32 -7.47
CA GLY A 59 20.06 -1.12 -7.96
C GLY A 59 20.15 -1.24 -9.48
N LYS A 60 21.04 -2.11 -9.95
CA LYS A 60 21.38 -2.32 -11.37
C LYS A 60 21.17 -3.76 -11.85
N LEU A 61 20.94 -4.71 -10.93
CA LEU A 61 20.82 -6.11 -11.29
C LEU A 61 19.50 -6.40 -12.02
N PRO A 62 19.49 -7.34 -12.98
CA PRO A 62 18.29 -7.66 -13.75
C PRO A 62 17.24 -8.37 -12.89
N VAL A 63 15.97 -8.27 -13.29
CA VAL A 63 14.81 -8.81 -12.57
C VAL A 63 14.89 -10.33 -12.31
N ALA A 64 15.57 -11.08 -13.17
CA ALA A 64 15.74 -12.53 -13.00
C ALA A 64 16.71 -12.90 -11.86
N ALA A 65 17.62 -11.99 -11.49
CA ALA A 65 18.64 -12.23 -10.46
C ALA A 65 18.33 -11.49 -9.15
N MET A 66 17.72 -10.30 -9.24
CA MET A 66 17.45 -9.43 -8.11
C MET A 66 16.11 -8.71 -8.30
N GLY A 67 15.08 -9.47 -8.66
CA GLY A 67 13.74 -8.93 -8.83
C GLY A 67 13.13 -8.57 -7.47
N HIS A 68 12.50 -7.41 -7.38
CA HIS A 68 11.75 -6.99 -6.21
C HIS A 68 10.30 -6.69 -6.54
N ASN A 69 9.41 -7.10 -5.66
CA ASN A 69 8.02 -6.68 -5.63
C ASN A 69 7.67 -6.22 -4.21
N VAL A 70 6.48 -5.67 -4.02
CA VAL A 70 5.90 -5.45 -2.70
C VAL A 70 4.59 -6.23 -2.64
N VAL A 71 4.45 -7.07 -1.62
CA VAL A 71 3.24 -7.82 -1.29
C VAL A 71 2.77 -7.38 0.09
N ILE A 72 1.46 -7.14 0.23
CA ILE A 72 0.83 -6.77 1.50
C ILE A 72 -0.09 -7.90 1.96
N THR A 73 0.11 -8.36 3.19
CA THR A 73 -0.70 -9.39 3.85
C THR A 73 -0.91 -9.02 5.32
N THR A 74 -1.72 -9.79 6.05
CA THR A 74 -1.58 -9.83 7.51
C THR A 74 -0.17 -10.31 7.86
N THR A 75 0.36 -9.91 9.02
CA THR A 75 1.68 -10.36 9.46
C THR A 75 1.73 -11.88 9.67
N ALA A 76 0.62 -12.51 10.09
CA ALA A 76 0.52 -13.96 10.27
C ALA A 76 0.63 -14.74 8.95
N ASP A 77 0.10 -14.19 7.85
CA ASP A 77 0.08 -14.87 6.55
C ASP A 77 1.40 -14.77 5.77
N LEU A 78 2.24 -13.79 6.09
CA LEU A 78 3.45 -13.43 5.31
C LEU A 78 4.31 -14.65 4.97
N ALA A 79 4.64 -15.47 5.98
CA ALA A 79 5.55 -16.60 5.79
C ALA A 79 4.96 -17.65 4.84
N ALA A 80 3.66 -17.91 4.94
CA ALA A 80 2.97 -18.88 4.09
C ALA A 80 2.83 -18.36 2.65
N VAL A 81 2.44 -17.10 2.48
CA VAL A 81 2.32 -16.45 1.17
C VAL A 81 3.67 -16.40 0.46
N ALA A 82 4.76 -16.02 1.16
CA ALA A 82 6.09 -15.98 0.56
C ALA A 82 6.55 -17.37 0.08
N ARG A 83 6.33 -18.41 0.88
CA ARG A 83 6.68 -19.80 0.52
C ARG A 83 5.87 -20.28 -0.69
N ASP A 84 4.56 -20.02 -0.71
CA ASP A 84 3.69 -20.46 -1.81
C ASP A 84 3.97 -19.65 -3.09
N GLY A 85 4.38 -18.39 -2.96
CA GLY A 85 4.81 -17.52 -4.06
C GLY A 85 6.00 -18.06 -4.86
N VAL A 86 6.93 -18.78 -4.22
CA VAL A 86 8.04 -19.46 -4.92
C VAL A 86 7.51 -20.41 -6.00
N LYS A 87 6.43 -21.14 -5.71
CA LYS A 87 5.83 -22.10 -6.65
C LYS A 87 5.10 -21.41 -7.81
N ALA A 88 4.63 -20.18 -7.60
CA ALA A 88 3.93 -19.41 -8.62
C ALA A 88 4.88 -18.91 -9.73
N GLY A 89 6.16 -18.74 -9.42
CA GLY A 89 7.21 -18.38 -10.36
C GLY A 89 7.13 -16.93 -10.87
N THR A 90 8.13 -16.56 -11.68
CA THR A 90 8.32 -15.18 -12.16
C THR A 90 7.16 -14.67 -13.00
N ALA A 91 6.52 -15.54 -13.80
CA ALA A 91 5.37 -15.16 -14.64
C ALA A 91 4.18 -14.64 -13.81
N ASN A 92 4.09 -15.02 -12.54
CA ASN A 92 3.08 -14.55 -11.60
C ASN A 92 3.66 -13.59 -10.55
N ASN A 93 4.82 -12.97 -10.82
CA ASN A 93 5.53 -12.09 -9.89
C ASN A 93 5.86 -12.75 -8.55
N TYR A 94 5.99 -14.08 -8.49
CA TYR A 94 6.12 -14.84 -7.25
C TYR A 94 4.96 -14.61 -6.25
N VAL A 95 3.74 -14.46 -6.76
CA VAL A 95 2.53 -14.42 -5.96
C VAL A 95 1.57 -15.49 -6.49
N ALA A 96 1.05 -16.34 -5.62
CA ALA A 96 0.08 -17.35 -6.03
C ALA A 96 -1.17 -16.66 -6.60
N LYS A 97 -1.65 -17.17 -7.73
CA LYS A 97 -2.81 -16.62 -8.40
C LYS A 97 -4.04 -16.74 -7.49
N ASP A 98 -4.78 -15.64 -7.38
CA ASP A 98 -6.03 -15.54 -6.63
C ASP A 98 -5.89 -15.88 -5.12
N ASP A 99 -4.69 -15.71 -4.54
CA ASP A 99 -4.45 -15.91 -3.11
C ASP A 99 -5.20 -14.89 -2.25
N ALA A 100 -6.24 -15.34 -1.54
CA ALA A 100 -7.10 -14.50 -0.71
C ALA A 100 -6.37 -13.82 0.47
N ARG A 101 -5.17 -14.29 0.84
CA ARG A 101 -4.35 -13.67 1.90
C ARG A 101 -3.63 -12.40 1.41
N VAL A 102 -3.51 -12.23 0.10
CA VAL A 102 -2.82 -11.09 -0.52
C VAL A 102 -3.79 -9.93 -0.72
N ILE A 103 -3.54 -8.84 -0.02
CA ILE A 103 -4.37 -7.62 -0.08
C ILE A 103 -4.09 -6.85 -1.37
N ALA A 104 -2.79 -6.72 -1.68
CA ALA A 104 -2.26 -6.12 -2.89
C ALA A 104 -0.84 -6.61 -3.15
N HIS A 105 -0.41 -6.59 -4.41
CA HIS A 105 0.99 -6.77 -4.77
C HIS A 105 1.35 -5.97 -6.03
N THR A 106 2.60 -5.54 -6.14
CA THR A 106 3.13 -4.93 -7.37
C THR A 106 3.53 -6.00 -8.39
N ALA A 107 3.84 -5.58 -9.61
CA ALA A 107 4.66 -6.38 -10.52
C ALA A 107 6.08 -6.57 -9.94
N LEU A 108 6.81 -7.55 -10.46
CA LEU A 108 8.22 -7.76 -10.17
C LEU A 108 9.07 -6.86 -11.07
N VAL A 109 9.99 -6.09 -10.48
CA VAL A 109 10.88 -5.17 -11.20
C VAL A 109 12.35 -5.42 -10.86
N GLY A 110 13.23 -5.21 -11.85
CA GLY A 110 14.68 -5.22 -11.66
C GLY A 110 15.27 -3.80 -11.60
N GLY A 111 16.59 -3.71 -11.54
CA GLY A 111 17.36 -2.48 -11.44
C GLY A 111 16.92 -1.35 -12.38
N GLY A 112 16.72 -0.16 -11.81
CA GLY A 112 16.34 1.06 -12.52
C GLY A 112 14.84 1.20 -12.83
N ALA A 113 14.03 0.16 -12.61
CA ALA A 113 12.60 0.20 -12.90
C ALA A 113 11.74 0.59 -11.68
N THR A 114 10.56 1.12 -11.96
CA THR A 114 9.52 1.44 -10.99
C THR A 114 8.23 0.74 -11.36
N THR A 115 7.46 0.33 -10.36
CA THR A 115 6.12 -0.24 -10.52
C THR A 115 5.17 0.35 -9.49
N ARG A 116 3.86 0.27 -9.76
CA ARG A 116 2.82 0.60 -8.79
C ARG A 116 1.64 -0.34 -8.86
N VAL A 117 0.91 -0.45 -7.76
CA VAL A 117 -0.42 -1.06 -7.69
C VAL A 117 -1.34 -0.19 -6.85
N THR A 118 -2.63 -0.20 -7.16
CA THR A 118 -3.65 0.49 -6.38
C THR A 118 -4.68 -0.49 -5.83
N PHE A 119 -5.17 -0.23 -4.63
CA PHE A 119 -6.25 -1.01 -4.03
C PHE A 119 -7.13 -0.15 -3.13
N PRO A 120 -8.36 -0.56 -2.81
CA PRO A 120 -9.22 0.22 -1.92
C PRO A 120 -8.73 0.23 -0.48
N GLY A 121 -8.64 1.40 0.16
CA GLY A 121 -8.20 1.52 1.56
C GLY A 121 -9.07 0.74 2.55
N ARG A 122 -10.36 0.58 2.25
CA ARG A 122 -11.31 -0.26 3.01
C ARG A 122 -10.93 -1.74 3.11
N LYS A 123 -9.93 -2.22 2.35
CA LYS A 123 -9.36 -3.57 2.53
C LYS A 123 -8.44 -3.66 3.76
N LEU A 124 -8.08 -2.52 4.35
CA LEU A 124 -7.28 -2.43 5.55
C LEU A 124 -8.16 -2.03 6.74
N THR A 125 -7.77 -2.52 7.91
CA THR A 125 -8.43 -2.22 9.18
C THR A 125 -7.43 -1.53 10.10
N ALA A 126 -7.74 -0.31 10.54
CA ALA A 126 -6.88 0.41 11.46
C ALA A 126 -6.64 -0.38 12.76
N GLY A 127 -5.39 -0.46 13.20
CA GLY A 127 -4.97 -1.22 14.39
C GLY A 127 -4.76 -2.73 14.17
N SER A 128 -5.05 -3.28 12.99
CA SER A 128 -4.66 -4.66 12.66
C SER A 128 -3.18 -4.76 12.27
N ASP A 129 -2.62 -5.96 12.38
CA ASP A 129 -1.21 -6.22 12.12
C ASP A 129 -0.97 -6.65 10.66
N TYR A 130 -0.36 -5.76 9.88
CA TYR A 130 -0.03 -5.97 8.48
C TYR A 130 1.47 -5.85 8.27
N SER A 131 1.95 -6.58 7.27
CA SER A 131 3.34 -6.51 6.81
C SER A 131 3.37 -6.28 5.30
N PHE A 132 4.39 -5.55 4.85
CA PHE A 132 4.79 -5.51 3.46
C PHE A 132 6.11 -6.28 3.30
N PHE A 133 6.28 -6.99 2.19
CA PHE A 133 7.49 -7.79 1.94
C PHE A 133 7.73 -8.05 0.45
N CYS A 134 8.95 -8.46 0.12
CA CYS A 134 9.29 -8.99 -1.21
C CYS A 134 9.12 -10.52 -1.21
N SER A 135 8.39 -11.06 -2.18
CA SER A 135 8.14 -12.50 -2.32
C SER A 135 9.07 -13.22 -3.31
N PHE A 136 10.04 -12.50 -3.90
CA PHE A 136 11.10 -13.14 -4.67
C PHE A 136 11.82 -14.19 -3.80
N PRO A 137 12.17 -15.37 -4.33
CA PRO A 137 12.68 -16.48 -3.53
C PRO A 137 13.84 -16.08 -2.60
N GLY A 138 13.64 -16.22 -1.29
CA GLY A 138 14.63 -15.91 -0.26
C GLY A 138 14.62 -14.48 0.28
N HIS A 139 13.92 -13.53 -0.37
CA HIS A 139 13.99 -12.12 0.02
C HIS A 139 13.13 -11.78 1.25
N SER A 140 12.00 -12.47 1.47
CA SER A 140 11.02 -12.13 2.51
C SER A 140 11.56 -12.14 3.95
N ALA A 141 12.68 -12.83 4.19
CA ALA A 141 13.35 -12.81 5.49
C ALA A 141 13.99 -11.45 5.81
N LEU A 142 14.50 -10.75 4.79
CA LEU A 142 15.26 -9.49 4.92
C LEU A 142 14.48 -8.28 4.41
N MET A 143 13.72 -8.46 3.33
CA MET A 143 12.93 -7.43 2.67
C MET A 143 11.49 -7.47 3.16
N LYS A 144 11.31 -6.97 4.37
CA LYS A 144 10.00 -6.80 4.99
C LYS A 144 9.97 -5.59 5.91
N GLY A 145 8.76 -5.14 6.19
CA GLY A 145 8.47 -4.11 7.17
C GLY A 145 7.01 -4.15 7.62
N LYS A 146 6.72 -3.39 8.68
CA LYS A 146 5.38 -3.25 9.24
C LYS A 146 4.57 -2.21 8.47
N LEU A 147 3.31 -2.49 8.19
CA LEU A 147 2.38 -1.52 7.66
C LEU A 147 1.45 -1.03 8.77
N VAL A 148 1.64 0.21 9.21
CA VAL A 148 0.77 0.87 10.19
C VAL A 148 -0.45 1.44 9.48
N VAL A 149 -1.63 0.97 9.85
CA VAL A 149 -2.88 1.45 9.26
C VAL A 149 -3.57 2.42 10.21
N THR A 150 -3.75 3.66 9.74
CA THR A 150 -4.51 4.71 10.43
C THR A 150 -5.94 4.77 9.92
N ARG A 151 -6.78 5.52 10.65
CA ARG A 151 -8.04 6.01 10.09
C ARG A 151 -7.81 7.19 9.16
#